data_AF-A0AAP0BBC8-F1
#
_entry.id   AF-A0AAP0BBC8-F1
#
_cell.length_a   1.000
_cell.length_b   1.000
_cell.length_c   1.000
_cell.angle_alpha   90.00
_cell.angle_beta   90.00
_cell.angle_gamma   90.00
#
_symmetry.space_group_name_H-M   'P 1'
#
loop_
_entity.id
_entity.type
_entity.pdbx_description
1 polymer ?
#
loop_
_entity_poly.entity_id
_entity_poly.type
_entity_poly.pdbx_seq_one_letter_code
_entity_poly.pdbx_strand_id
1 'polypeptide(L)'
;MDRSAEPLYTPTHRQRLDQWAFLDFPSDITVDVNGTCFSLHKFPLASKSGRIQKLIAERKDADILRIDLLNMPASSDAFELVAKFCYGVHFDITPANVAQLLCVSEYLEMTDQYATENLASRSKAWLDNVICKSLEMSVEVLHQCEDLLPLADELKIVGKCVDTIALKACAEQMASSFSRLEYNSSGRLHLNKHAKSHKDWWIEDLSVLRVDLYERVIEALKYRGIHPESIGYSLVHFAEKVFQKIPRFELVGGSLISERRLVVESIASLLPVEKHAVSVGFLFGLLRSVLMLDCTMSCRLTLEQRIASQLELASLEDLLIPSCQNAGDAVFDVDTVYRVLVIFSQMDDSDEDGSGYDSDGLNTPTQTAMVKVASLVDSYLAEIAPDANLKLAKFIAIAETLPGYARTADDGIYRAIDIYLKAHQGLSDSERRSLCKLVNFEKLSDEASAHASHNDRLPPQTTVQMLYIEQMRLRNALNCSYDNNQKTSHWPRLVGSCALSVATSSPDSHSSLRRENHELKLELARMRVRLNDLERGHANMKQVLENSSSRKVLSSISMKFGKLRLFRGIGFEGASSRTADSQRSDTHPAGRTRV
;
A
#
# COMPACT_ATOMS: atom_id res chain seq x y z
N MET A 1 42.48 39.28 21.20
CA MET A 1 41.18 39.37 20.52
C MET A 1 40.40 38.15 20.96
N ASP A 2 39.70 38.31 22.07
CA ASP A 2 39.00 37.24 22.77
C ASP A 2 37.53 37.66 22.82
N ARG A 3 36.66 36.88 22.19
CA ARG A 3 35.20 37.07 22.20
C ARG A 3 34.59 35.77 22.69
N SER A 4 34.52 35.64 24.00
CA SER A 4 33.72 34.64 24.70
C SER A 4 32.26 35.10 24.70
N ALA A 5 31.40 34.23 24.18
CA ALA A 5 29.96 34.40 24.12
C ALA A 5 29.33 34.25 25.52
N GLU A 6 28.44 35.17 25.88
CA GLU A 6 27.52 35.01 27.01
C GLU A 6 26.39 34.03 26.63
N PRO A 7 26.02 33.08 27.50
CA PRO A 7 24.81 32.29 27.31
C PRO A 7 23.59 33.09 27.79
N LEU A 8 22.61 33.24 26.90
CA LEU A 8 21.24 33.67 27.22
C LEU A 8 20.63 32.70 28.24
N TYR A 9 20.52 33.15 29.48
CA TYR A 9 19.81 32.44 30.55
C TYR A 9 18.30 32.39 30.23
N THR A 10 17.77 31.18 30.03
CA THR A 10 16.34 30.88 30.14
C THR A 10 16.00 30.72 31.63
N PRO A 11 14.91 31.33 32.14
CA PRO A 11 14.58 31.24 33.56
C PRO A 11 14.04 29.84 33.88
N THR A 12 14.71 29.15 34.80
CA THR A 12 14.35 27.82 35.31
C THR A 12 13.29 27.93 36.43
N HIS A 13 12.18 27.21 36.24
CA HIS A 13 11.28 26.48 37.16
C HIS A 13 10.99 26.93 38.62
N ARG A 14 11.52 28.05 39.15
CA ARG A 14 11.33 28.40 40.57
C ARG A 14 10.88 29.82 40.89
N GLN A 15 10.62 30.67 39.91
CA GLN A 15 10.03 32.00 40.14
C GLN A 15 9.16 32.44 38.95
N ARG A 16 7.91 31.95 38.85
CA ARG A 16 6.80 32.71 38.23
C ARG A 16 6.00 33.46 39.33
N LEU A 17 6.68 33.92 40.38
CA LEU A 17 6.03 34.48 41.57
C LEU A 17 5.48 35.91 41.40
N ASP A 18 5.89 36.66 40.37
CA ASP A 18 5.60 38.11 40.30
C ASP A 18 4.77 38.55 39.07
N GLN A 19 4.09 37.63 38.37
CA GLN A 19 3.36 37.99 37.13
C GLN A 19 1.94 38.53 37.36
N TRP A 20 1.46 38.52 38.61
CA TRP A 20 0.06 38.81 38.96
C TRP A 20 -0.11 40.04 39.86
N ALA A 21 0.96 40.82 40.03
CA ALA A 21 1.02 42.06 40.81
C ALA A 21 0.32 43.23 40.10
N PHE A 22 -0.91 43.03 39.63
CA PHE A 22 -1.74 44.09 39.02
C PHE A 22 -2.35 45.05 40.04
N LEU A 23 -2.20 44.74 41.32
CA LEU A 23 -2.72 45.49 42.45
C LEU A 23 -1.57 45.48 43.47
N ASP A 24 -1.15 46.62 44.00
CA ASP A 24 -0.07 46.79 45.00
C ASP A 24 -0.38 46.11 46.36
N PHE A 25 -0.99 44.93 46.34
CA PHE A 25 -1.50 44.17 47.47
C PHE A 25 -0.84 42.79 47.51
N PRO A 26 -0.52 42.28 48.71
CA PRO A 26 0.04 40.95 48.86
C PRO A 26 -0.99 39.88 48.49
N SER A 27 -0.54 38.80 47.84
CA SER A 27 -1.35 37.63 47.53
C SER A 27 -1.90 36.99 48.82
N ASP A 28 -3.20 36.68 48.85
CA ASP A 28 -3.90 36.08 50.01
C ASP A 28 -4.23 34.58 49.79
N ILE A 29 -3.89 34.04 48.62
CA ILE A 29 -4.05 32.63 48.27
C ILE A 29 -2.88 32.11 47.44
N THR A 30 -2.40 30.91 47.75
CA THR A 30 -1.47 30.15 46.91
C THR A 30 -2.18 28.91 46.38
N VAL A 31 -2.28 28.79 45.06
CA VAL A 31 -2.88 27.61 44.40
C VAL A 31 -1.76 26.74 43.86
N ASP A 32 -1.71 25.49 44.31
CA ASP A 32 -0.80 24.46 43.78
C ASP A 32 -1.53 23.66 42.70
N VAL A 33 -0.93 23.59 41.50
CA VAL A 33 -1.44 22.84 40.35
C VAL A 33 -0.32 21.95 39.84
N ASN A 34 -0.43 20.66 40.12
CA ASN A 34 0.53 19.64 39.66
C ASN A 34 2.01 20.02 39.96
N GLY A 35 2.26 20.61 41.13
CA GLY A 35 3.60 21.03 41.58
C GLY A 35 4.02 22.44 41.17
N THR A 36 3.19 23.17 40.42
CA THR A 36 3.39 24.59 40.11
C THR A 36 2.53 25.44 41.04
N CYS A 37 3.18 26.31 41.81
CA CYS A 37 2.51 27.21 42.74
C CYS A 37 2.22 28.58 42.10
N PHE A 38 0.98 29.05 42.23
CA PHE A 38 0.52 30.36 41.78
C PHE A 38 0.11 31.20 42.99
N SER A 39 0.79 32.33 43.20
CA SER A 39 0.43 33.34 44.21
C SER A 39 -0.62 34.28 43.62
N LEU A 40 -1.84 34.23 44.12
CA LEU A 40 -3.02 34.87 43.53
C LEU A 40 -3.88 35.57 44.61
N HIS A 41 -5.05 36.07 44.20
CA HIS A 41 -6.02 36.74 45.06
C HIS A 41 -7.33 35.93 45.15
N LYS A 42 -7.92 35.82 46.36
CA LYS A 42 -9.15 35.03 46.62
C LYS A 42 -10.33 35.55 45.79
N PHE A 43 -10.54 36.86 45.74
CA PHE A 43 -11.72 37.47 45.14
C PHE A 43 -11.84 37.22 43.62
N PRO A 44 -10.82 37.50 42.77
CA PRO A 44 -10.90 37.21 41.34
C PRO A 44 -11.27 35.76 41.04
N LEU A 45 -10.65 34.80 41.75
CA LEU A 45 -10.88 33.38 41.55
C LEU A 45 -12.28 32.93 42.03
N ALA A 46 -12.66 33.31 43.26
CA ALA A 46 -13.94 32.92 43.87
C ALA A 46 -15.15 33.53 43.14
N SER A 47 -14.97 34.65 42.46
CA SER A 47 -16.03 35.27 41.66
C SER A 47 -16.36 34.52 40.37
N LYS A 48 -15.43 33.68 39.88
CA LYS A 48 -15.57 32.98 38.58
C LYS A 48 -15.58 31.46 38.69
N SER A 49 -15.07 30.88 39.78
CA SER A 49 -14.98 29.41 39.97
C SER A 49 -15.77 28.96 41.20
N GLY A 50 -16.77 28.10 40.97
CA GLY A 50 -17.54 27.48 42.03
C GLY A 50 -16.73 26.58 42.94
N ARG A 51 -15.83 25.78 42.37
CA ARG A 51 -14.96 24.89 43.15
C ARG A 51 -14.01 25.67 44.04
N ILE A 52 -13.35 26.70 43.52
CA ILE A 52 -12.45 27.53 44.33
C ILE A 52 -13.23 28.29 45.39
N GLN A 53 -14.42 28.81 45.07
CA GLN A 53 -15.30 29.46 46.05
C GLN A 53 -15.65 28.53 47.22
N LYS A 54 -16.02 27.26 46.94
CA LYS A 54 -16.28 26.24 47.97
C LYS A 54 -15.05 25.94 48.81
N LEU A 55 -13.89 25.71 48.18
CA LEU A 55 -12.63 25.41 48.88
C LEU A 55 -12.16 26.57 49.78
N ILE A 56 -12.41 27.82 49.38
CA ILE A 56 -12.16 29.00 50.22
C ILE A 56 -13.15 29.06 51.38
N ALA A 57 -14.44 28.78 51.15
CA ALA A 57 -15.47 28.82 52.18
C ALA A 57 -15.29 27.76 53.28
N GLU A 58 -14.70 26.61 52.95
CA GLU A 58 -14.39 25.52 53.87
C GLU A 58 -13.21 25.83 54.81
N ARG A 59 -12.34 26.78 54.45
CA ARG A 59 -11.12 27.11 55.21
C ARG A 59 -11.19 28.53 55.75
N LYS A 60 -11.94 28.73 56.83
CA LYS A 60 -12.30 30.08 57.32
C LYS A 60 -11.18 30.88 58.03
N ASP A 61 -10.01 30.31 58.33
CA ASP A 61 -9.08 30.93 59.31
C ASP A 61 -7.58 30.92 58.93
N ALA A 62 -7.21 31.24 57.68
CA ALA A 62 -5.79 31.45 57.35
C ALA A 62 -5.54 32.77 56.60
N ASP A 63 -4.54 33.55 57.06
CA ASP A 63 -4.09 34.80 56.43
C ASP A 63 -3.65 34.58 54.98
N ILE A 64 -2.96 33.46 54.70
CA ILE A 64 -2.63 33.00 53.35
C ILE A 64 -3.15 31.57 53.20
N LEU A 65 -4.17 31.38 52.34
CA LEU A 65 -4.75 30.07 52.09
C LEU A 65 -3.94 29.32 51.03
N ARG A 66 -3.43 28.13 51.34
CA ARG A 66 -2.80 27.25 50.34
C ARG A 66 -3.79 26.19 49.87
N ILE A 67 -4.25 26.26 48.62
CA ILE A 67 -5.18 25.29 48.01
C ILE A 67 -4.37 24.39 47.08
N ASP A 68 -4.66 23.09 47.13
CA ASP A 68 -4.09 22.10 46.23
C ASP A 68 -5.19 21.59 45.28
N LEU A 69 -5.01 21.83 43.98
CA LEU A 69 -5.91 21.36 42.94
C LEU A 69 -5.45 20.00 42.43
N LEU A 70 -5.75 18.97 43.23
CA LEU A 70 -5.41 17.58 42.93
C LEU A 70 -6.12 17.09 41.67
N ASN A 71 -5.39 16.35 40.82
CA ASN A 71 -5.89 15.71 39.60
C ASN A 71 -6.52 16.70 38.59
N MET A 72 -5.90 17.86 38.43
CA MET A 72 -6.36 18.83 37.44
C MET A 72 -6.13 18.27 36.02
N PRO A 73 -7.16 18.21 35.16
CA PRO A 73 -7.12 17.46 33.90
C PRO A 73 -6.24 18.08 32.80
N ALA A 74 -5.70 19.28 33.01
CA ALA A 74 -4.85 19.97 32.04
C ALA A 74 -3.51 20.42 32.64
N SER A 75 -2.65 20.98 31.79
CA SER A 75 -1.35 21.49 32.19
C SER A 75 -1.46 22.70 33.13
N SER A 76 -0.39 22.99 33.88
CA SER A 76 -0.28 24.21 34.67
C SER A 76 -0.40 25.48 33.81
N ASP A 77 -0.03 25.41 32.53
CA ASP A 77 -0.17 26.52 31.59
C ASP A 77 -1.66 26.79 31.24
N ALA A 78 -2.52 25.77 31.22
CA ALA A 78 -3.96 25.97 31.09
C ALA A 78 -4.54 26.70 32.30
N PHE A 79 -4.04 26.41 33.51
CA PHE A 79 -4.44 27.14 34.72
C PHE A 79 -3.97 28.60 34.70
N GLU A 80 -2.80 28.90 34.11
CA GLU A 80 -2.36 30.27 33.89
C GLU A 80 -3.38 31.05 33.04
N LEU A 81 -3.93 30.45 31.98
CA LEU A 81 -4.99 31.09 31.18
C LEU A 81 -6.28 31.31 31.97
N VAL A 82 -6.65 30.35 32.84
CA VAL A 82 -7.78 30.49 33.76
C VAL A 82 -7.56 31.63 34.75
N ALA A 83 -6.35 31.74 35.32
CA ALA A 83 -6.02 32.84 36.21
C ALA A 83 -6.08 34.19 35.46
N LYS A 84 -5.55 34.28 34.23
CA LYS A 84 -5.71 35.47 33.37
C LYS A 84 -7.18 35.82 33.18
N PHE A 85 -8.02 34.83 32.88
CA PHE A 85 -9.46 35.02 32.76
C PHE A 85 -10.10 35.60 34.03
N CYS A 86 -9.79 35.02 35.19
CA CYS A 86 -10.34 35.46 36.48
C CYS A 86 -9.96 36.90 36.82
N TYR A 87 -8.79 37.36 36.38
CA TYR A 87 -8.31 38.73 36.57
C TYR A 87 -8.79 39.70 35.47
N GLY A 88 -9.56 39.23 34.50
CA GLY A 88 -10.01 40.04 33.36
C GLY A 88 -8.88 40.39 32.39
N VAL A 89 -7.76 39.67 32.42
CA VAL A 89 -6.66 39.82 31.47
C VAL A 89 -7.07 39.17 30.16
N HIS A 90 -6.87 39.90 29.06
CA HIS A 90 -7.15 39.39 27.72
C HIS A 90 -6.18 38.27 27.34
N PHE A 91 -6.72 37.18 26.81
CA PHE A 91 -6.00 36.11 26.15
C PHE A 91 -6.87 35.53 25.03
N ASP A 92 -6.23 34.84 24.10
CA ASP A 92 -6.91 34.25 22.95
C ASP A 92 -7.26 32.78 23.21
N ILE A 93 -8.50 32.42 22.86
CA ILE A 93 -8.93 31.02 22.76
C ILE A 93 -8.54 30.55 21.36
N THR A 94 -7.78 29.45 21.28
CA THR A 94 -7.17 28.91 20.06
C THR A 94 -7.45 27.40 19.95
N PRO A 95 -7.26 26.77 18.78
CA PRO A 95 -7.51 25.33 18.65
C PRO A 95 -6.59 24.51 19.56
N ALA A 96 -5.38 25.02 19.81
CA ALA A 96 -4.40 24.43 20.72
C ALA A 96 -4.82 24.41 22.20
N ASN A 97 -5.68 25.34 22.66
CA ASN A 97 -6.00 25.49 24.08
C ASN A 97 -7.47 25.25 24.45
N VAL A 98 -8.41 25.30 23.51
CA VAL A 98 -9.85 25.24 23.80
C VAL A 98 -10.26 23.98 24.56
N ALA A 99 -9.68 22.82 24.23
CA ALA A 99 -10.05 21.55 24.83
C ALA A 99 -9.61 21.51 26.30
N GLN A 100 -8.41 22.03 26.57
CA GLN A 100 -7.89 22.21 27.91
C GLN A 100 -8.78 23.17 28.69
N LEU A 101 -9.11 24.34 28.12
CA LEU A 101 -9.97 25.33 28.77
C LEU A 101 -11.36 24.77 29.12
N LEU A 102 -11.97 23.98 28.23
CA LEU A 102 -13.24 23.30 28.50
C LEU A 102 -13.10 22.29 29.65
N CYS A 103 -12.08 21.44 29.62
CA CYS A 103 -11.82 20.45 30.68
C CYS A 103 -11.57 21.12 32.04
N VAL A 104 -10.74 22.16 32.09
CA VAL A 104 -10.45 22.89 33.33
C VAL A 104 -11.66 23.69 33.81
N SER A 105 -12.42 24.29 32.89
CA SER A 105 -13.63 25.04 33.24
C SER A 105 -14.69 24.14 33.87
N GLU A 106 -14.83 22.89 33.40
CA GLU A 106 -15.70 21.89 34.03
C GLU A 106 -15.18 21.54 35.43
N TYR A 107 -13.90 21.18 35.54
CA TYR A 107 -13.28 20.80 36.81
C TYR A 107 -13.41 21.89 37.89
N LEU A 108 -13.25 23.16 37.50
CA LEU A 108 -13.34 24.33 38.37
C LEU A 108 -14.76 24.87 38.56
N GLU A 109 -15.76 24.25 37.93
CA GLU A 109 -17.16 24.70 37.93
C GLU A 109 -17.31 26.17 37.47
N MET A 110 -16.60 26.57 36.41
CA MET A 110 -16.63 27.95 35.87
C MET A 110 -17.82 28.17 34.93
N THR A 111 -19.02 28.04 35.49
CA THR A 111 -20.29 28.14 34.75
C THR A 111 -20.89 29.53 34.79
N ASP A 112 -21.90 29.77 33.95
CA ASP A 112 -22.61 31.06 33.91
C ASP A 112 -23.38 31.39 35.20
N GLN A 113 -23.48 30.44 36.13
CA GLN A 113 -24.06 30.67 37.47
C GLN A 113 -23.19 31.61 38.31
N TYR A 114 -21.88 31.60 38.09
CA TYR A 114 -20.92 32.40 38.86
C TYR A 114 -20.61 33.73 38.17
N ALA A 115 -20.62 33.76 36.84
CA ALA A 115 -20.41 34.98 36.06
C ALA A 115 -21.04 34.90 34.68
N THR A 116 -21.55 36.01 34.16
CA THR A 116 -22.03 36.09 32.77
C THR A 116 -20.91 35.84 31.78
N GLU A 117 -21.15 35.01 30.76
CA GLU A 117 -20.16 34.61 29.75
C GLU A 117 -18.88 34.06 30.39
N ASN A 118 -19.04 33.13 31.33
CA ASN A 118 -17.92 32.52 32.03
C ASN A 118 -17.06 31.67 31.08
N LEU A 119 -15.91 31.20 31.56
CA LEU A 119 -14.92 30.50 30.74
C LEU A 119 -15.51 29.28 30.01
N ALA A 120 -16.39 28.51 30.65
CA ALA A 120 -17.01 27.34 30.05
C ALA A 120 -17.89 27.71 28.84
N SER A 121 -18.80 28.69 29.00
CA SER A 121 -19.71 29.11 27.93
C SER A 121 -18.97 29.79 26.79
N ARG A 122 -17.97 30.63 27.11
CA ARG A 122 -17.12 31.30 26.13
C ARG A 122 -16.29 30.31 25.31
N SER A 123 -15.65 29.33 25.96
CA SER A 123 -14.84 28.31 25.27
C SER A 123 -15.72 27.40 24.41
N LYS A 124 -16.91 27.04 24.91
CA LYS A 124 -17.88 26.23 24.17
C LYS A 124 -18.43 26.96 22.95
N ALA A 125 -18.77 28.25 23.09
CA ALA A 125 -19.20 29.07 21.95
C ALA A 125 -18.10 29.18 20.88
N TRP A 126 -16.83 29.25 21.29
CA TRP A 126 -15.70 29.30 20.36
C TRP A 126 -15.50 27.96 19.62
N LEU A 127 -15.59 26.83 20.33
CA LEU A 127 -15.62 25.49 19.72
C LEU A 127 -16.73 25.39 18.65
N ASP A 128 -17.95 25.81 19.00
CA ASP A 128 -19.14 25.62 18.16
C ASP A 128 -19.18 26.55 16.94
N ASN A 129 -18.80 27.82 17.14
CA ASN A 129 -18.99 28.86 16.13
C ASN A 129 -17.74 29.09 15.27
N VAL A 130 -16.55 28.76 15.78
CA VAL A 130 -15.28 28.99 15.06
C VAL A 130 -14.66 27.66 14.63
N ILE A 131 -14.33 26.78 15.58
CA ILE A 131 -13.61 25.53 15.28
C ILE A 131 -14.46 24.61 14.42
N CYS A 132 -15.72 24.37 14.80
CA CYS A 132 -16.62 23.49 14.07
C CYS A 132 -16.96 23.99 12.64
N LYS A 133 -16.39 25.12 12.19
CA LYS A 133 -16.49 25.60 10.82
C LYS A 133 -15.31 25.17 9.94
N SER A 134 -14.19 24.75 10.53
CA SER A 134 -12.98 24.28 9.84
C SER A 134 -12.62 22.84 10.22
N LEU A 135 -12.27 22.04 9.23
CA LEU A 135 -11.77 20.68 9.45
C LEU A 135 -10.37 20.72 10.08
N GLU A 136 -9.45 21.54 9.56
CA GLU A 136 -8.07 21.68 10.07
C GLU A 136 -8.06 22.01 11.58
N MET A 137 -8.83 23.03 11.99
CA MET A 137 -8.94 23.39 13.42
C MET A 137 -9.56 22.27 14.26
N SER A 138 -10.52 21.52 13.69
CA SER A 138 -11.14 20.38 14.40
C SER A 138 -10.17 19.22 14.57
N VAL A 139 -9.27 18.98 13.60
CA VAL A 139 -8.20 17.98 13.71
C VAL A 139 -7.17 18.41 14.75
N GLU A 140 -6.78 19.70 14.78
CA GLU A 140 -5.87 20.21 15.79
C GLU A 140 -6.44 20.04 17.21
N VAL A 141 -7.72 20.35 17.41
CA VAL A 141 -8.40 20.13 18.70
C VAL A 141 -8.42 18.65 19.08
N LEU A 142 -8.68 17.74 18.13
CA LEU A 142 -8.64 16.30 18.40
C LEU A 142 -7.25 15.84 18.85
N HIS A 143 -6.20 16.31 18.18
CA HIS A 143 -4.82 16.00 18.58
C HIS A 143 -4.54 16.47 20.02
N GLN A 144 -5.01 17.67 20.41
CA GLN A 144 -4.88 18.13 21.79
C GLN A 144 -5.72 17.34 22.81
N CYS A 145 -6.77 16.64 22.36
CA CYS A 145 -7.59 15.82 23.24
C CYS A 145 -6.90 14.51 23.64
N GLU A 146 -5.82 14.09 22.97
CA GLU A 146 -5.11 12.83 23.27
C GLU A 146 -4.63 12.75 24.72
N ASP A 147 -4.17 13.88 25.26
CA ASP A 147 -3.69 14.03 26.65
C ASP A 147 -4.82 14.32 27.66
N LEU A 148 -6.05 14.53 27.18
CA LEU A 148 -7.22 14.95 27.98
C LEU A 148 -8.27 13.83 28.14
N LEU A 149 -8.03 12.66 27.55
CA LEU A 149 -8.91 11.51 27.67
C LEU A 149 -8.81 10.91 29.09
N PRO A 150 -9.93 10.48 29.70
CA PRO A 150 -11.28 10.34 29.11
C PRO A 150 -12.18 11.59 29.24
N LEU A 151 -11.75 12.64 29.96
CA LEU A 151 -12.62 13.78 30.25
C LEU A 151 -13.09 14.51 28.98
N ALA A 152 -12.23 14.63 27.97
CA ALA A 152 -12.61 15.22 26.68
C ALA A 152 -13.74 14.44 25.96
N ASP A 153 -13.80 13.11 26.17
CA ASP A 153 -14.89 12.26 25.66
C ASP A 153 -16.19 12.49 26.45
N GLU A 154 -16.11 12.56 27.78
CA GLU A 154 -17.25 12.83 28.66
C GLU A 154 -17.90 14.20 28.36
N LEU A 155 -17.07 15.20 28.06
CA LEU A 155 -17.49 16.54 27.63
C LEU A 155 -17.95 16.61 26.16
N LYS A 156 -17.92 15.49 25.44
CA LYS A 156 -18.33 15.36 24.03
C LYS A 156 -17.52 16.25 23.07
N ILE A 157 -16.30 16.64 23.44
CA ILE A 157 -15.43 17.47 22.60
C ILE A 157 -14.96 16.62 21.41
N VAL A 158 -14.46 15.43 21.69
CA VAL A 158 -13.96 14.48 20.68
C VAL A 158 -15.04 14.12 19.67
N GLY A 159 -16.21 13.66 20.14
CA GLY A 159 -17.33 13.31 19.26
C GLY A 159 -17.76 14.46 18.34
N LYS A 160 -17.79 15.68 18.87
CA LYS A 160 -18.15 16.87 18.08
C LYS A 160 -17.12 17.22 17.01
N CYS A 161 -15.83 17.11 17.32
CA CYS A 161 -14.77 17.33 16.34
C CYS A 161 -14.77 16.22 15.27
N VAL A 162 -14.94 14.95 15.65
CA VAL A 162 -15.08 13.81 14.72
C VAL A 162 -16.26 14.04 13.76
N ASP A 163 -17.43 14.38 14.29
CA ASP A 163 -18.62 14.67 13.47
C ASP A 163 -18.40 15.84 12.52
N THR A 164 -17.73 16.90 13.00
CA THR A 164 -17.42 18.07 12.18
C THR A 164 -16.49 17.70 11.03
N ILE A 165 -15.40 16.98 11.31
CA ILE A 165 -14.44 16.53 10.29
C ILE A 165 -15.17 15.72 9.22
N ALA A 166 -15.97 14.74 9.64
CA ALA A 166 -16.70 13.88 8.71
C ALA A 166 -17.72 14.66 7.86
N LEU A 167 -18.45 15.60 8.48
CA LEU A 167 -19.38 16.51 7.78
C LEU A 167 -18.68 17.38 6.73
N LYS A 168 -17.53 17.97 7.09
CA LYS A 168 -16.80 18.90 6.23
C LYS A 168 -16.13 18.18 5.08
N ALA A 169 -15.45 17.06 5.34
CA ALA A 169 -14.86 16.21 4.31
C ALA A 169 -15.93 15.72 3.32
N CYS A 170 -17.10 15.31 3.81
CA CYS A 170 -18.21 14.84 2.96
C CYS A 170 -18.78 15.97 2.09
N ALA A 171 -19.03 17.15 2.68
CA ALA A 171 -19.51 18.31 1.95
C ALA A 171 -18.55 18.74 0.82
N GLU A 172 -17.25 18.69 1.08
CA GLU A 172 -16.23 19.05 0.10
C GLU A 172 -16.05 17.98 -0.97
N GLN A 173 -16.06 16.69 -0.61
CA GLN A 173 -16.05 15.60 -1.58
C GLN A 173 -17.23 15.75 -2.54
N MET A 174 -18.43 16.01 -2.04
CA MET A 174 -19.61 16.28 -2.87
C MET A 174 -19.40 17.48 -3.78
N ALA A 175 -18.94 18.62 -3.24
CA ALA A 175 -18.67 19.82 -4.03
C ALA A 175 -17.63 19.56 -5.14
N SER A 176 -16.57 18.80 -4.82
CA SER A 176 -15.53 18.41 -5.78
C SER A 176 -16.10 17.50 -6.87
N SER A 177 -16.96 16.54 -6.53
CA SER A 177 -17.61 15.66 -7.49
C SER A 177 -18.52 16.43 -8.44
N PHE A 178 -19.26 17.44 -7.95
CA PHE A 178 -20.07 18.32 -8.81
C PHE A 178 -19.20 19.22 -9.70
N SER A 179 -18.08 19.73 -9.21
CA SER A 179 -17.18 20.58 -10.00
C SER A 179 -16.55 19.85 -11.21
N ARG A 180 -16.52 18.51 -11.18
CA ARG A 180 -15.99 17.67 -12.26
C ARG A 180 -17.03 17.34 -13.33
N LEU A 181 -18.30 17.74 -13.14
CA LEU A 181 -19.34 17.54 -14.15
C LEU A 181 -19.26 18.66 -15.20
N GLU A 182 -19.02 18.26 -16.44
CA GLU A 182 -19.00 19.17 -17.59
C GLU A 182 -20.06 18.73 -18.60
N TYR A 183 -20.66 19.68 -19.32
CA TYR A 183 -21.51 19.35 -20.46
C TYR A 183 -20.64 19.08 -21.68
N ASN A 184 -20.82 17.93 -22.31
CA ASN A 184 -20.21 17.68 -23.61
C ASN A 184 -20.92 18.48 -24.72
N SER A 185 -20.33 18.54 -25.90
CA SER A 185 -20.89 19.23 -27.07
C SER A 185 -22.25 18.67 -27.54
N SER A 186 -22.65 17.49 -27.05
CA SER A 186 -23.97 16.87 -27.28
C SER A 186 -25.00 17.20 -26.18
N GLY A 187 -24.67 18.08 -25.24
CA GLY A 187 -25.55 18.45 -24.12
C GLY A 187 -25.69 17.38 -23.02
N ARG A 188 -24.88 16.32 -23.04
CA ARG A 188 -24.85 15.31 -21.97
C ARG A 188 -23.80 15.69 -20.92
N LEU A 189 -24.20 15.59 -19.66
CA LEU A 189 -23.29 15.67 -18.52
C LEU A 189 -22.28 14.52 -18.58
N HIS A 190 -21.00 14.84 -18.49
CA HIS A 190 -19.92 13.87 -18.44
C HIS A 190 -18.93 14.24 -17.33
N LEU A 191 -18.31 13.23 -16.72
CA LEU A 191 -17.31 13.43 -15.69
C LEU A 191 -15.95 13.71 -16.33
N ASN A 192 -15.39 14.89 -16.08
CA ASN A 192 -14.03 15.20 -16.47
C ASN A 192 -13.05 14.38 -15.62
N LYS A 193 -12.50 13.31 -16.22
CA LYS A 193 -11.48 12.45 -15.60
C LYS A 193 -10.12 13.13 -15.44
N HIS A 194 -9.88 14.22 -16.15
CA HIS A 194 -8.64 15.00 -16.11
C HIS A 194 -8.69 16.22 -15.18
N ALA A 195 -9.88 16.58 -14.69
CA ALA A 195 -10.01 17.56 -13.62
C ALA A 195 -9.30 17.00 -12.39
N LYS A 196 -8.25 17.69 -11.94
CA LYS A 196 -7.55 17.36 -10.70
C LYS A 196 -8.58 17.40 -9.58
N SER A 197 -8.93 16.24 -9.05
CA SER A 197 -9.51 16.16 -7.71
C SER A 197 -8.55 16.91 -6.80
N HIS A 198 -9.07 17.87 -6.03
CA HIS A 198 -8.28 18.49 -4.97
C HIS A 198 -7.78 17.33 -4.11
N LYS A 199 -6.46 17.07 -4.19
CA LYS A 199 -5.75 16.08 -3.39
C LYS A 199 -6.35 16.15 -1.98
N ASP A 200 -6.96 15.06 -1.53
CA ASP A 200 -7.72 14.96 -0.29
C ASP A 200 -6.88 15.50 0.88
N TRP A 201 -6.98 16.80 1.14
CA TRP A 201 -6.04 17.57 1.96
C TRP A 201 -6.14 17.17 3.43
N TRP A 202 -7.34 16.74 3.84
CA TRP A 202 -7.62 16.17 5.14
C TRP A 202 -6.77 14.94 5.46
N ILE A 203 -6.20 14.25 4.46
CA ILE A 203 -5.40 13.04 4.67
C ILE A 203 -4.06 13.36 5.34
N GLU A 204 -3.44 14.49 5.00
CA GLU A 204 -2.22 14.93 5.66
C GLU A 204 -2.52 15.35 7.11
N ASP A 205 -3.60 16.08 7.32
CA ASP A 205 -4.01 16.56 8.65
C ASP A 205 -4.36 15.39 9.59
N LEU A 206 -5.19 14.44 9.13
CA LEU A 206 -5.60 13.28 9.93
C LEU A 206 -4.43 12.39 10.32
N SER A 207 -3.35 12.38 9.53
CA SER A 207 -2.20 11.53 9.79
C SER A 207 -1.42 11.92 11.05
N VAL A 208 -1.74 13.05 11.69
CA VAL A 208 -1.12 13.49 12.95
C VAL A 208 -1.74 12.78 14.16
N LEU A 209 -2.99 12.32 14.04
CA LEU A 209 -3.76 11.72 15.13
C LEU A 209 -3.21 10.36 15.57
N ARG A 210 -3.38 10.04 16.87
CA ARG A 210 -3.23 8.68 17.40
C ARG A 210 -4.26 7.72 16.80
N VAL A 211 -3.91 6.45 16.74
CA VAL A 211 -4.69 5.43 16.00
C VAL A 211 -6.15 5.30 16.46
N ASP A 212 -6.42 5.44 17.75
CA ASP A 212 -7.77 5.37 18.34
C ASP A 212 -8.66 6.53 17.90
N LEU A 213 -8.12 7.75 17.84
CA LEU A 213 -8.86 8.91 17.32
C LEU A 213 -8.98 8.86 15.80
N TYR A 214 -7.93 8.44 15.11
CA TYR A 214 -7.95 8.22 13.66
C TYR A 214 -9.02 7.20 13.26
N GLU A 215 -9.12 6.08 13.98
CA GLU A 215 -10.13 5.05 13.79
C GLU A 215 -11.55 5.62 13.88
N ARG A 216 -11.84 6.35 14.96
CA ARG A 216 -13.14 7.03 15.14
C ARG A 216 -13.47 8.00 13.99
N VAL A 217 -12.48 8.74 13.50
CA VAL A 217 -12.65 9.65 12.36
C VAL A 217 -12.96 8.88 11.08
N ILE A 218 -12.22 7.81 10.78
CA ILE A 218 -12.44 7.00 9.58
C ILE A 218 -13.81 6.30 9.62
N GLU A 219 -14.24 5.80 10.77
CA GLU A 219 -15.59 5.25 10.93
C GLU A 219 -16.68 6.29 10.67
N ALA A 220 -16.52 7.51 11.20
CA ALA A 220 -17.44 8.60 10.94
C ALA A 220 -17.46 8.98 9.44
N LEU A 221 -16.29 9.02 8.78
CA LEU A 221 -16.19 9.29 7.34
C LEU A 221 -16.89 8.21 6.50
N LYS A 222 -16.72 6.92 6.86
CA LYS A 222 -17.42 5.80 6.22
C LYS A 222 -18.94 5.93 6.38
N TYR A 223 -19.41 6.21 7.60
CA TYR A 223 -20.83 6.39 7.88
C TYR A 223 -21.46 7.53 7.08
N ARG A 224 -20.68 8.58 6.78
CA ARG A 224 -21.11 9.73 5.96
C ARG A 224 -20.99 9.51 4.45
N GLY A 225 -20.51 8.35 4.00
CA GLY A 225 -20.44 8.00 2.57
C GLY A 225 -19.28 8.63 1.82
N ILE A 226 -18.14 8.87 2.48
CA ILE A 226 -16.89 9.20 1.79
C ILE A 226 -16.50 8.06 0.83
N HIS A 227 -15.91 8.40 -0.31
CA HIS A 227 -15.55 7.42 -1.33
C HIS A 227 -14.56 6.38 -0.75
N PRO A 228 -14.80 5.07 -0.97
CA PRO A 228 -13.89 4.01 -0.55
C PRO A 228 -12.44 4.25 -0.95
N GLU A 229 -12.19 4.79 -2.15
CA GLU A 229 -10.84 5.08 -2.65
C GLU A 229 -10.14 6.16 -1.82
N SER A 230 -10.86 7.19 -1.38
CA SER A 230 -10.31 8.25 -0.52
C SER A 230 -10.02 7.74 0.89
N ILE A 231 -10.88 6.88 1.45
CA ILE A 231 -10.59 6.16 2.70
C ILE A 231 -9.35 5.28 2.55
N GLY A 232 -9.28 4.52 1.46
CA GLY A 232 -8.14 3.66 1.14
C GLY A 232 -6.84 4.44 1.06
N TYR A 233 -6.82 5.58 0.35
CA TYR A 233 -5.65 6.45 0.27
C TYR A 233 -5.27 7.03 1.64
N SER A 234 -6.25 7.41 2.45
CA SER A 234 -6.00 7.91 3.81
C SER A 234 -5.29 6.86 4.67
N LEU A 235 -5.78 5.61 4.63
CA LEU A 235 -5.20 4.49 5.38
C LEU A 235 -3.78 4.16 4.92
N VAL A 236 -3.53 4.18 3.60
CA VAL A 236 -2.19 3.98 3.05
C VAL A 236 -1.24 5.08 3.52
N HIS A 237 -1.66 6.34 3.46
CA HIS A 237 -0.85 7.48 3.92
C HIS A 237 -0.59 7.44 5.43
N PHE A 238 -1.60 7.07 6.22
CA PHE A 238 -1.46 6.88 7.67
C PHE A 238 -0.45 5.77 7.99
N ALA A 239 -0.60 4.61 7.34
CA ALA A 239 0.33 3.49 7.46
C ALA A 239 1.76 3.90 7.10
N GLU A 240 1.96 4.60 5.98
CA GLU A 240 3.26 5.12 5.56
C GLU A 240 3.91 5.99 6.64
N LYS A 241 3.15 6.93 7.21
CA LYS A 241 3.67 7.85 8.22
C LYS A 241 4.01 7.14 9.53
N VAL A 242 3.16 6.21 9.97
CA VAL A 242 3.41 5.40 11.18
C VAL A 242 4.66 4.54 10.99
N PHE A 243 4.79 3.85 9.86
CA PHE A 243 5.92 2.95 9.61
C PHE A 243 7.23 3.68 9.29
N GLN A 244 7.19 4.90 8.72
CA GLN A 244 8.39 5.71 8.49
C GLN A 244 9.00 6.30 9.76
N LYS A 245 8.17 6.66 10.75
CA LYS A 245 8.63 7.29 12.00
C LYS A 245 9.44 6.36 12.91
N ILE A 246 9.50 5.06 12.60
CA ILE A 246 9.99 4.05 13.53
C ILE A 246 11.30 3.44 13.00
N PRO A 247 12.46 3.75 13.59
CA PRO A 247 13.74 3.20 13.16
C PRO A 247 13.85 1.68 13.43
N ARG A 248 14.63 1.01 12.57
CA ARG A 248 14.79 -0.45 12.44
C ARG A 248 15.29 -1.21 13.68
N PHE A 249 15.78 -0.52 14.71
CA PHE A 249 16.65 -1.11 15.75
C PHE A 249 16.02 -1.31 17.13
N GLU A 250 14.74 -0.98 17.33
CA GLU A 250 14.10 -1.03 18.67
C GLU A 250 13.04 -2.14 18.80
N LEU A 251 13.24 -3.30 18.16
CA LEU A 251 12.39 -4.49 18.35
C LEU A 251 12.66 -5.25 19.67
N VAL A 252 13.35 -4.61 20.63
CA VAL A 252 13.77 -5.23 21.90
C VAL A 252 12.77 -4.98 23.05
N GLY A 253 11.73 -4.17 22.84
CA GLY A 253 10.70 -3.92 23.85
C GLY A 253 9.34 -4.55 23.49
N GLY A 254 8.87 -5.49 24.32
CA GLY A 254 7.55 -6.15 24.13
C GLY A 254 6.36 -5.18 24.03
N SER A 255 6.42 -4.01 24.69
CA SER A 255 5.38 -2.98 24.64
C SER A 255 5.23 -2.34 23.24
N LEU A 256 6.33 -2.09 22.55
CA LEU A 256 6.32 -1.47 21.22
C LEU A 256 5.77 -2.42 20.15
N ILE A 257 5.93 -3.73 20.34
CA ILE A 257 5.37 -4.75 19.45
C ILE A 257 3.85 -4.80 19.60
N SER A 258 3.34 -4.73 20.84
CA SER A 258 1.90 -4.68 21.11
C SER A 258 1.22 -3.44 20.49
N GLU A 259 1.83 -2.26 20.63
CA GLU A 259 1.31 -1.04 20.01
C GLU A 259 1.30 -1.14 18.47
N ARG A 260 2.38 -1.66 17.86
CA ARG A 260 2.43 -1.87 16.40
C ARG A 260 1.39 -2.86 15.90
N ARG A 261 1.18 -3.94 16.66
CA ARG A 261 0.16 -4.93 16.37
C ARG A 261 -1.23 -4.29 16.37
N LEU A 262 -1.55 -3.49 17.40
CA LEU A 262 -2.82 -2.78 17.48
C LEU A 262 -3.02 -1.86 16.28
N VAL A 263 -1.99 -1.10 15.88
CA VAL A 263 -2.09 -0.20 14.72
C VAL A 263 -2.35 -0.96 13.42
N VAL A 264 -1.64 -2.07 13.20
CA VAL A 264 -1.83 -2.90 11.99
C VAL A 264 -3.22 -3.53 11.97
N GLU A 265 -3.70 -4.01 13.13
CA GLU A 265 -5.05 -4.57 13.26
C GLU A 265 -6.15 -3.52 13.04
N SER A 266 -6.01 -2.30 13.60
CA SER A 266 -6.93 -1.18 13.36
C SER A 266 -6.90 -0.74 11.88
N ILE A 267 -5.74 -0.67 11.23
CA ILE A 267 -5.69 -0.33 9.79
C ILE A 267 -6.42 -1.40 8.97
N ALA A 268 -6.19 -2.69 9.29
CA ALA A 268 -6.82 -3.79 8.56
C ALA A 268 -8.35 -3.83 8.75
N SER A 269 -8.87 -3.53 9.96
CA SER A 269 -10.31 -3.44 10.23
C SER A 269 -10.96 -2.26 9.50
N LEU A 270 -10.21 -1.18 9.28
CA LEU A 270 -10.68 0.02 8.60
C LEU A 270 -10.62 -0.06 7.07
N LEU A 271 -10.05 -1.09 6.46
CA LEU A 271 -10.00 -1.19 4.99
C LEU A 271 -11.40 -1.21 4.34
N PRO A 272 -11.65 -0.42 3.27
CA PRO A 272 -12.90 -0.44 2.51
C PRO A 272 -13.12 -1.80 1.84
N VAL A 273 -14.36 -2.30 1.79
CA VAL A 273 -14.69 -3.65 1.29
C VAL A 273 -14.59 -3.72 -0.25
N GLU A 274 -14.72 -2.58 -0.91
CA GLU A 274 -14.74 -2.43 -2.36
C GLU A 274 -13.39 -2.79 -2.99
N LYS A 275 -13.44 -3.54 -4.09
CA LYS A 275 -12.24 -3.87 -4.90
C LYS A 275 -11.60 -2.59 -5.41
N HIS A 276 -10.28 -2.57 -5.56
CA HIS A 276 -9.49 -1.43 -6.08
C HIS A 276 -9.45 -0.17 -5.19
N ALA A 277 -10.13 -0.12 -4.04
CA ALA A 277 -10.01 0.99 -3.10
C ALA A 277 -8.58 1.14 -2.56
N VAL A 278 -7.86 0.02 -2.45
CA VAL A 278 -6.45 -0.04 -2.05
C VAL A 278 -5.70 -0.99 -2.98
N SER A 279 -4.45 -0.65 -3.31
CA SER A 279 -3.61 -1.47 -4.19
C SER A 279 -3.31 -2.84 -3.57
N VAL A 280 -3.26 -3.87 -4.41
CA VAL A 280 -2.95 -5.25 -3.99
C VAL A 280 -1.57 -5.37 -3.35
N GLY A 281 -0.57 -4.63 -3.87
CA GLY A 281 0.77 -4.61 -3.27
C GLY A 281 0.78 -4.04 -1.84
N PHE A 282 -0.07 -3.05 -1.54
CA PHE A 282 -0.23 -2.58 -0.15
C PHE A 282 -0.86 -3.66 0.74
N LEU A 283 -1.87 -4.38 0.26
CA LEU A 283 -2.49 -5.47 1.02
C LEU A 283 -1.51 -6.60 1.32
N PHE A 284 -0.68 -7.01 0.35
CA PHE A 284 0.39 -7.98 0.58
C PHE A 284 1.43 -7.45 1.57
N GLY A 285 1.78 -6.16 1.47
CA GLY A 285 2.66 -5.50 2.44
C GLY A 285 2.10 -5.49 3.87
N LEU A 286 0.80 -5.24 4.02
CA LEU A 286 0.11 -5.29 5.30
C LEU A 286 0.00 -6.72 5.83
N LEU A 287 -0.28 -7.70 4.96
CA LEU A 287 -0.30 -9.12 5.30
C LEU A 287 1.07 -9.58 5.82
N ARG A 288 2.18 -9.16 5.17
CA ARG A 288 3.54 -9.41 5.67
C ARG A 288 3.72 -8.86 7.08
N SER A 289 3.23 -7.65 7.37
CA SER A 289 3.29 -7.07 8.71
C SER A 289 2.46 -7.84 9.73
N VAL A 290 1.27 -8.32 9.33
CA VAL A 290 0.39 -9.16 10.15
C VAL A 290 1.07 -10.47 10.54
N LEU A 291 1.77 -11.12 9.58
CA LEU A 291 2.52 -12.35 9.85
C LEU A 291 3.74 -12.09 10.74
N MET A 292 4.42 -10.97 10.55
CA MET A 292 5.61 -10.63 11.33
C MET A 292 5.33 -10.21 12.78
N LEU A 293 4.16 -9.63 13.04
CA LEU A 293 3.76 -9.15 14.36
C LEU A 293 2.82 -10.13 15.10
N ASP A 294 2.62 -11.33 14.53
CA ASP A 294 1.70 -12.35 15.03
C ASP A 294 0.31 -11.77 15.38
N CYS A 295 -0.26 -10.97 14.48
CA CYS A 295 -1.58 -10.37 14.66
C CYS A 295 -2.69 -11.43 14.71
N THR A 296 -3.91 -11.02 15.08
CA THR A 296 -5.06 -11.93 15.21
C THR A 296 -5.35 -12.72 13.92
N MET A 297 -5.79 -13.97 14.09
CA MET A 297 -6.17 -14.83 12.95
C MET A 297 -7.31 -14.24 12.13
N SER A 298 -8.24 -13.51 12.76
CA SER A 298 -9.31 -12.81 12.04
C SER A 298 -8.76 -11.76 11.08
N CYS A 299 -7.80 -10.94 11.53
CA CYS A 299 -7.15 -9.93 10.71
C CYS A 299 -6.45 -10.56 9.49
N ARG A 300 -5.69 -11.64 9.72
CA ARG A 300 -5.03 -12.41 8.66
C ARG A 300 -6.03 -12.92 7.62
N LEU A 301 -7.10 -13.60 8.05
CA LEU A 301 -8.09 -14.18 7.15
C LEU A 301 -8.82 -13.11 6.32
N THR A 302 -9.18 -11.99 6.96
CA THR A 302 -9.81 -10.86 6.25
C THR A 302 -8.89 -10.28 5.17
N LEU A 303 -7.57 -10.15 5.44
CA LEU A 303 -6.62 -9.70 4.42
C LEU A 303 -6.43 -10.74 3.31
N GLU A 304 -6.32 -12.03 3.64
CA GLU A 304 -6.20 -13.12 2.66
C GLU A 304 -7.41 -13.13 1.70
N GLN A 305 -8.63 -12.97 2.23
CA GLN A 305 -9.86 -12.87 1.41
C GLN A 305 -9.86 -11.64 0.50
N ARG A 306 -9.43 -10.48 1.02
CA ARG A 306 -9.36 -9.25 0.23
C ARG A 306 -8.31 -9.33 -0.88
N ILE A 307 -7.17 -9.95 -0.60
CA ILE A 307 -6.12 -10.19 -1.61
C ILE A 307 -6.64 -11.16 -2.67
N ALA A 308 -7.25 -12.27 -2.26
CA ALA A 308 -7.82 -13.25 -3.17
C ALA A 308 -8.80 -12.60 -4.16
N SER A 309 -9.70 -11.73 -3.69
CA SER A 309 -10.74 -11.09 -4.50
C SER A 309 -10.27 -10.22 -5.70
N GLN A 310 -8.98 -9.90 -5.75
CA GLN A 310 -8.34 -9.06 -6.79
C GLN A 310 -6.93 -9.56 -7.12
N LEU A 311 -6.69 -10.87 -6.97
CA LEU A 311 -5.38 -11.49 -7.15
C LEU A 311 -4.85 -11.32 -8.58
N GLU A 312 -5.73 -11.12 -9.56
CA GLU A 312 -5.38 -10.85 -10.96
C GLU A 312 -4.61 -9.53 -11.18
N LEU A 313 -4.57 -8.65 -10.17
CA LEU A 313 -3.80 -7.41 -10.19
C LEU A 313 -2.45 -7.53 -9.49
N ALA A 314 -2.16 -8.67 -8.85
CA ALA A 314 -0.92 -8.89 -8.14
C ALA A 314 0.26 -9.10 -9.10
N SER A 315 1.43 -8.67 -8.66
CA SER A 315 2.70 -8.97 -9.33
C SER A 315 3.39 -10.17 -8.68
N LEU A 316 4.36 -10.76 -9.38
CA LEU A 316 5.18 -11.85 -8.83
C LEU A 316 5.85 -11.42 -7.51
N GLU A 317 6.34 -10.18 -7.43
CA GLU A 317 6.99 -9.64 -6.23
C GLU A 317 6.08 -9.61 -5.00
N ASP A 318 4.76 -9.51 -5.20
CA ASP A 318 3.78 -9.47 -4.11
C ASP A 318 3.61 -10.86 -3.46
N LEU A 319 3.66 -11.94 -4.26
CA LEU A 319 3.54 -13.33 -3.80
C LEU A 319 4.80 -13.84 -3.07
N LEU A 320 5.95 -13.20 -3.27
CA LEU A 320 7.22 -13.56 -2.63
C LEU A 320 7.25 -13.07 -1.16
N ILE A 321 6.43 -13.71 -0.32
CA ILE A 321 6.36 -13.47 1.13
C ILE A 321 7.52 -14.22 1.80
N PRO A 322 8.47 -13.54 2.48
CA PRO A 322 9.55 -14.22 3.18
C PRO A 322 9.03 -15.09 4.33
N SER A 323 9.59 -16.29 4.51
CA SER A 323 9.31 -17.08 5.71
C SER A 323 9.99 -16.43 6.92
N CYS A 324 9.22 -16.17 7.96
CA CYS A 324 9.71 -15.65 9.24
C CYS A 324 9.97 -16.76 10.27
N GLN A 325 9.71 -18.02 9.91
CA GLN A 325 9.79 -19.17 10.81
C GLN A 325 11.09 -19.95 10.55
N ASN A 326 11.94 -20.01 11.58
CA ASN A 326 13.13 -20.85 11.79
C ASN A 326 14.19 -20.92 10.68
N ALA A 327 15.47 -21.00 11.09
CA ALA A 327 16.65 -20.99 10.22
C ALA A 327 16.87 -22.26 9.34
N GLY A 328 15.81 -22.99 8.99
CA GLY A 328 15.87 -24.22 8.18
C GLY A 328 14.63 -24.50 7.33
N ASP A 329 13.63 -23.62 7.31
CA ASP A 329 12.46 -23.75 6.44
C ASP A 329 12.72 -23.15 5.04
N ALA A 330 11.74 -23.30 4.14
CA ALA A 330 11.77 -22.68 2.82
C ALA A 330 11.94 -21.15 2.94
N VAL A 331 12.60 -20.55 1.95
CA VAL A 331 12.90 -19.10 1.92
C VAL A 331 11.62 -18.27 1.92
N PHE A 332 10.55 -18.81 1.32
CA PHE A 332 9.25 -18.15 1.20
C PHE A 332 8.17 -18.87 2.00
N ASP A 333 7.20 -18.10 2.52
CA ASP A 333 5.97 -18.61 3.12
C ASP A 333 5.00 -19.04 2.00
N VAL A 334 5.17 -20.30 1.61
CA VAL A 334 4.36 -20.97 0.59
C VAL A 334 2.94 -21.26 1.08
N ASP A 335 2.76 -21.47 2.40
CA ASP A 335 1.44 -21.81 2.97
C ASP A 335 0.47 -20.63 2.88
N THR A 336 0.97 -19.42 3.05
CA THR A 336 0.15 -18.21 2.90
C THR A 336 -0.31 -17.98 1.47
N VAL A 337 0.58 -18.14 0.49
CA VAL A 337 0.18 -18.04 -0.93
C VAL A 337 -0.82 -19.14 -1.29
N TYR A 338 -0.60 -20.38 -0.83
CA TYR A 338 -1.53 -21.47 -1.06
C TYR A 338 -2.93 -21.18 -0.51
N ARG A 339 -3.06 -20.66 0.72
CA ARG A 339 -4.38 -20.29 1.28
C ARG A 339 -5.08 -19.21 0.46
N VAL A 340 -4.36 -18.17 0.03
CA VAL A 340 -4.92 -17.10 -0.82
C VAL A 340 -5.45 -17.69 -2.15
N LEU A 341 -4.70 -18.63 -2.76
CA LEU A 341 -5.12 -19.29 -3.99
C LEU A 341 -6.36 -20.16 -3.80
N VAL A 342 -6.44 -20.90 -2.70
CA VAL A 342 -7.63 -21.71 -2.37
C VAL A 342 -8.86 -20.80 -2.21
N ILE A 343 -8.72 -19.67 -1.51
CA ILE A 343 -9.82 -18.71 -1.36
C ILE A 343 -10.22 -18.13 -2.72
N PHE A 344 -9.25 -17.76 -3.56
CA PHE A 344 -9.52 -17.23 -4.90
C PHE A 344 -10.30 -18.24 -5.76
N SER A 345 -9.88 -19.52 -5.75
CA SER A 345 -10.57 -20.57 -6.52
C SER A 345 -12.01 -20.80 -6.04
N GLN A 346 -12.28 -20.66 -4.74
CA GLN A 346 -13.63 -20.85 -4.18
C GLN A 346 -14.56 -19.67 -4.43
N MET A 347 -14.04 -18.47 -4.68
CA MET A 347 -14.86 -17.28 -4.95
C MET A 347 -15.47 -17.32 -6.37
N ASP A 348 -14.82 -17.96 -7.34
CA ASP A 348 -15.31 -18.10 -8.72
C ASP A 348 -16.56 -19.00 -8.78
N ASP A 349 -16.61 -20.06 -7.98
CA ASP A 349 -17.74 -21.02 -7.93
C ASP A 349 -19.06 -20.39 -7.44
N SER A 350 -19.01 -19.26 -6.71
CA SER A 350 -20.20 -18.62 -6.12
C SER A 350 -20.93 -17.61 -7.02
N ASP A 351 -20.30 -17.14 -8.10
CA ASP A 351 -20.88 -16.14 -9.01
C ASP A 351 -21.64 -16.78 -10.21
N GLU A 352 -21.62 -18.10 -10.37
CA GLU A 352 -22.25 -18.80 -11.51
C GLU A 352 -23.78 -19.00 -11.41
N ASP A 353 -24.41 -18.73 -10.27
CA ASP A 353 -25.86 -18.98 -10.08
C ASP A 353 -26.79 -17.89 -10.69
N GLY A 354 -26.25 -16.98 -11.51
CA GLY A 354 -26.85 -15.67 -11.75
C GLY A 354 -26.96 -15.11 -13.16
N SER A 355 -26.71 -15.82 -14.26
CA SER A 355 -27.21 -15.39 -15.59
C SER A 355 -27.08 -16.47 -16.67
N GLY A 356 -28.21 -17.07 -17.02
CA GLY A 356 -28.35 -17.89 -18.21
C GLY A 356 -28.30 -17.06 -19.50
N TYR A 357 -27.64 -17.63 -20.50
CA TYR A 357 -27.67 -17.31 -21.93
C TYR A 357 -27.06 -15.96 -22.34
N ASP A 358 -25.79 -15.97 -22.75
CA ASP A 358 -25.50 -15.52 -24.11
C ASP A 358 -24.25 -16.19 -24.70
N SER A 359 -24.40 -16.59 -25.96
CA SER A 359 -23.43 -17.29 -26.79
C SER A 359 -22.78 -16.27 -27.72
N ASP A 360 -21.55 -15.82 -27.43
CA ASP A 360 -20.51 -15.59 -28.45
C ASP A 360 -19.19 -15.11 -27.83
N GLY A 361 -18.14 -15.93 -27.95
CA GLY A 361 -16.78 -15.50 -28.33
C GLY A 361 -15.97 -14.48 -27.52
N LEU A 362 -16.36 -14.04 -26.32
CA LEU A 362 -15.54 -13.14 -25.50
C LEU A 362 -15.46 -13.63 -24.05
N ASN A 363 -14.28 -14.09 -23.64
CA ASN A 363 -13.98 -14.57 -22.29
C ASN A 363 -14.65 -13.67 -21.24
N THR A 364 -15.42 -14.26 -20.33
CA THR A 364 -16.02 -13.50 -19.22
C THR A 364 -14.92 -12.79 -18.41
N PRO A 365 -15.22 -11.67 -17.73
CA PRO A 365 -14.24 -10.96 -16.90
C PRO A 365 -13.53 -11.89 -15.90
N THR A 366 -14.26 -12.87 -15.36
CA THR A 366 -13.77 -13.91 -14.44
C THR A 366 -12.83 -14.90 -15.12
N GLN A 367 -13.13 -15.34 -16.34
CA GLN A 367 -12.22 -16.19 -17.10
C GLN A 367 -10.90 -15.48 -17.45
N THR A 368 -10.94 -14.17 -17.70
CA THR A 368 -9.72 -13.37 -17.92
C THR A 368 -8.88 -13.23 -16.65
N ALA A 369 -9.52 -13.09 -15.48
CA ALA A 369 -8.83 -13.07 -14.19
C ALA A 369 -8.16 -14.42 -13.89
N MET A 370 -8.88 -15.53 -14.09
CA MET A 370 -8.36 -16.90 -13.94
C MET A 370 -7.09 -17.15 -14.77
N VAL A 371 -7.08 -16.75 -16.05
CA VAL A 371 -5.91 -16.91 -16.93
C VAL A 371 -4.70 -16.10 -16.44
N LYS A 372 -4.94 -14.86 -15.97
CA LYS A 372 -3.87 -14.01 -15.41
C LYS A 372 -3.29 -14.62 -14.13
N VAL A 373 -4.16 -15.09 -13.23
CA VAL A 373 -3.73 -15.71 -11.97
C VAL A 373 -2.97 -17.02 -12.25
N ALA A 374 -3.39 -17.84 -13.22
CA ALA A 374 -2.65 -19.04 -13.62
C ALA A 374 -1.23 -18.72 -14.10
N SER A 375 -1.07 -17.70 -14.95
CA SER A 375 0.26 -17.24 -15.40
C SER A 375 1.13 -16.71 -14.25
N LEU A 376 0.51 -16.02 -13.29
CA LEU A 376 1.18 -15.55 -12.08
C LEU A 376 1.63 -16.71 -11.18
N VAL A 377 0.79 -17.73 -10.99
CA VAL A 377 1.10 -18.93 -10.21
C VAL A 377 2.23 -19.73 -10.86
N ASP A 378 2.19 -19.92 -12.18
CA ASP A 378 3.25 -20.63 -12.91
C ASP A 378 4.60 -19.88 -12.79
N SER A 379 4.57 -18.54 -12.81
CA SER A 379 5.75 -17.71 -12.56
C SER A 379 6.25 -17.81 -11.12
N TYR A 380 5.34 -17.83 -10.16
CA TYR A 380 5.66 -18.02 -8.74
C TYR A 380 6.26 -19.39 -8.46
N LEU A 381 5.67 -20.47 -8.99
CA LEU A 381 6.20 -21.83 -8.89
C LEU A 381 7.62 -21.92 -9.48
N ALA A 382 7.88 -21.27 -10.62
CA ALA A 382 9.21 -21.24 -11.21
C ALA A 382 10.24 -20.50 -10.32
N GLU A 383 9.82 -19.47 -9.58
CA GLU A 383 10.70 -18.69 -8.69
C GLU A 383 11.02 -19.44 -7.40
N ILE A 384 10.07 -20.19 -6.82
CA ILE A 384 10.29 -20.98 -5.61
C ILE A 384 10.89 -22.36 -5.87
N ALA A 385 10.79 -22.87 -7.10
CA ALA A 385 11.27 -24.20 -7.48
C ALA A 385 12.77 -24.50 -7.18
N PRO A 386 13.70 -23.53 -7.26
CA PRO A 386 15.10 -23.76 -6.91
C PRO A 386 15.37 -24.00 -5.42
N ASP A 387 14.43 -23.68 -4.53
CA ASP A 387 14.60 -23.82 -3.09
C ASP A 387 14.64 -25.29 -2.67
N ALA A 388 15.78 -25.75 -2.17
CA ALA A 388 16.00 -27.13 -1.74
C ALA A 388 15.12 -27.55 -0.55
N ASN A 389 14.59 -26.59 0.23
CA ASN A 389 13.70 -26.86 1.35
C ASN A 389 12.22 -26.94 0.92
N LEU A 390 11.90 -26.70 -0.36
CA LEU A 390 10.54 -26.76 -0.86
C LEU A 390 10.06 -28.20 -1.01
N LYS A 391 9.14 -28.61 -0.13
CA LYS A 391 8.54 -29.95 -0.16
C LYS A 391 7.69 -30.16 -1.42
N LEU A 392 7.86 -31.33 -2.05
CA LEU A 392 7.12 -31.74 -3.25
C LEU A 392 5.60 -31.62 -3.09
N ALA A 393 5.07 -32.03 -1.93
CA ALA A 393 3.63 -31.98 -1.66
C ALA A 393 3.06 -30.55 -1.74
N LYS A 394 3.82 -29.53 -1.27
CA LYS A 394 3.40 -28.12 -1.36
C LYS A 394 3.46 -27.61 -2.80
N PHE A 395 4.52 -27.99 -3.54
CA PHE A 395 4.66 -27.63 -4.95
C PHE A 395 3.48 -28.16 -5.79
N ILE A 396 3.15 -29.45 -5.63
CA ILE A 396 2.01 -30.08 -6.32
C ILE A 396 0.69 -29.42 -5.92
N ALA A 397 0.47 -29.21 -4.61
CA ALA A 397 -0.78 -28.61 -4.13
C ALA A 397 -1.06 -27.24 -4.76
N ILE A 398 -0.04 -26.38 -4.89
CA ILE A 398 -0.18 -25.08 -5.55
C ILE A 398 -0.46 -25.22 -7.05
N ALA A 399 0.27 -26.11 -7.73
CA ALA A 399 0.09 -26.35 -9.16
C ALA A 399 -1.33 -26.83 -9.51
N GLU A 400 -1.92 -27.64 -8.64
CA GLU A 400 -3.28 -28.20 -8.79
C GLU A 400 -4.40 -27.29 -8.29
N THR A 401 -4.09 -26.15 -7.66
CA THR A 401 -5.12 -25.29 -7.05
C THR A 401 -6.06 -24.67 -8.08
N LEU A 402 -5.58 -24.42 -9.30
CA LEU A 402 -6.37 -23.80 -10.37
C LEU A 402 -6.84 -24.85 -11.39
N PRO A 403 -8.05 -24.69 -11.95
CA PRO A 403 -8.62 -25.64 -12.90
C PRO A 403 -7.86 -25.65 -14.23
N GLY A 404 -7.92 -26.78 -14.94
CA GLY A 404 -7.15 -26.99 -16.17
C GLY A 404 -7.51 -26.07 -17.36
N TYR A 405 -8.67 -25.40 -17.34
CA TYR A 405 -9.04 -24.41 -18.35
C TYR A 405 -8.37 -23.05 -18.14
N ALA A 406 -7.89 -22.74 -16.93
CA ALA A 406 -7.23 -21.47 -16.62
C ALA A 406 -5.89 -21.33 -17.36
N ARG A 407 -5.24 -22.45 -17.70
CA ARG A 407 -4.02 -22.48 -18.52
C ARG A 407 -4.36 -22.68 -19.99
N THR A 408 -4.10 -21.65 -20.78
CA THR A 408 -4.20 -21.72 -22.25
C THR A 408 -3.00 -22.44 -22.87
N ALA A 409 -1.81 -22.27 -22.28
CA ALA A 409 -0.59 -23.00 -22.60
C ALA A 409 0.10 -23.44 -21.30
N ASP A 410 0.67 -24.64 -21.30
CA ASP A 410 1.29 -25.25 -20.11
C ASP A 410 2.81 -25.01 -20.04
N ASP A 411 3.34 -24.10 -20.87
CA ASP A 411 4.76 -23.76 -20.93
C ASP A 411 5.29 -23.25 -19.58
N GLY A 412 4.48 -22.44 -18.89
CA GLY A 412 4.81 -21.86 -17.59
C GLY A 412 4.99 -22.93 -16.51
N ILE A 413 4.00 -23.80 -16.35
CA ILE A 413 4.03 -24.91 -15.39
C ILE A 413 5.11 -25.94 -15.75
N TYR A 414 5.31 -26.23 -17.04
CA TYR A 414 6.41 -27.11 -17.49
C TYR A 414 7.78 -26.54 -17.10
N ARG A 415 8.00 -25.24 -17.34
CA ARG A 415 9.24 -24.56 -16.93
C ARG A 415 9.46 -24.65 -15.42
N ALA A 416 8.43 -24.42 -14.62
CA ALA A 416 8.52 -24.55 -13.17
C ALA A 416 8.91 -25.98 -12.73
N ILE A 417 8.32 -27.00 -13.36
CA ILE A 417 8.62 -28.40 -13.09
C ILE A 417 10.05 -28.76 -13.50
N ASP A 418 10.53 -28.33 -14.66
CA ASP A 418 11.93 -28.59 -15.07
C ASP A 418 12.93 -27.96 -14.09
N ILE A 419 12.67 -26.73 -13.64
CA ILE A 419 13.49 -26.07 -12.61
C ILE A 419 13.45 -26.86 -11.30
N TYR A 420 12.28 -27.34 -10.88
CA TYR A 420 12.12 -28.14 -9.67
C TYR A 420 12.89 -29.47 -9.76
N LEU A 421 12.75 -30.18 -10.88
CA LEU A 421 13.49 -31.42 -11.15
C LEU A 421 15.01 -31.20 -11.19
N LYS A 422 15.46 -30.04 -11.68
CA LYS A 422 16.88 -29.65 -11.71
C LYS A 422 17.44 -29.46 -10.30
N ALA A 423 16.69 -28.80 -9.42
CA ALA A 423 17.10 -28.49 -8.05
C ALA A 423 16.96 -29.72 -7.12
N HIS A 424 15.96 -30.58 -7.36
CA HIS A 424 15.62 -31.72 -6.51
C HIS A 424 15.98 -33.06 -7.16
N GLN A 425 17.28 -33.31 -7.34
CA GLN A 425 17.76 -34.53 -8.02
C GLN A 425 17.46 -35.82 -7.25
N GLY A 426 17.19 -35.73 -5.95
CA GLY A 426 16.88 -36.87 -5.05
C GLY A 426 15.47 -37.45 -5.19
N LEU A 427 14.62 -36.93 -6.09
CA LEU A 427 13.26 -37.43 -6.29
C LEU A 427 13.25 -38.86 -6.88
N SER A 428 12.30 -39.65 -6.41
CA SER A 428 11.99 -40.98 -6.95
C SER A 428 11.29 -40.88 -8.32
N ASP A 429 11.34 -41.97 -9.11
CA ASP A 429 10.65 -42.00 -10.41
C ASP A 429 9.13 -41.86 -10.28
N SER A 430 8.54 -42.29 -9.16
CA SER A 430 7.13 -42.05 -8.85
C SER A 430 6.81 -40.58 -8.70
N GLU A 431 7.68 -39.83 -8.02
CA GLU A 431 7.50 -38.39 -7.78
C GLU A 431 7.73 -37.57 -9.06
N ARG A 432 8.72 -37.97 -9.88
CA ARG A 432 8.91 -37.39 -11.22
C ARG A 432 7.67 -37.62 -12.09
N ARG A 433 7.09 -38.83 -12.05
CA ARG A 433 5.84 -39.13 -12.75
C ARG A 433 4.66 -38.32 -12.24
N SER A 434 4.51 -38.08 -10.92
CA SER A 434 3.43 -37.24 -10.41
C SER A 434 3.55 -35.80 -10.87
N LEU A 435 4.76 -35.24 -10.92
CA LEU A 435 4.98 -33.89 -11.46
C LEU A 435 4.61 -33.80 -12.94
N CYS A 436 5.00 -34.80 -13.75
CA CYS A 436 4.70 -34.80 -15.18
C CYS A 436 3.19 -34.91 -15.49
N LYS A 437 2.37 -35.43 -14.56
CA LYS A 437 0.91 -35.48 -14.74
C LYS A 437 0.24 -34.10 -14.66
N LEU A 438 0.91 -33.10 -14.09
CA LEU A 438 0.41 -31.73 -13.96
C LEU A 438 0.45 -30.95 -15.28
N VAL A 439 1.20 -31.45 -16.28
CA VAL A 439 1.38 -30.82 -17.58
C VAL A 439 0.54 -31.55 -18.61
N ASN A 440 -0.32 -30.82 -19.31
CA ASN A 440 -0.89 -31.29 -20.56
C ASN A 440 0.07 -30.98 -21.70
N PHE A 441 0.84 -32.00 -22.09
CA PHE A 441 1.84 -31.92 -23.16
C PHE A 441 1.27 -31.52 -24.53
N GLU A 442 -0.03 -31.66 -24.77
CA GLU A 442 -0.68 -31.19 -26.01
C GLU A 442 -0.78 -29.66 -26.06
N LYS A 443 -0.87 -29.00 -24.90
CA LYS A 443 -0.95 -27.54 -24.74
C LYS A 443 0.42 -26.84 -24.73
N LEU A 444 1.51 -27.57 -24.93
CA LEU A 444 2.84 -26.99 -25.01
C LEU A 444 3.09 -26.34 -26.37
N SER A 445 3.78 -25.20 -26.36
CA SER A 445 4.33 -24.61 -27.58
C SER A 445 5.38 -25.52 -28.23
N ASP A 446 5.68 -25.29 -29.51
CA ASP A 446 6.68 -26.08 -30.24
C ASP A 446 8.07 -25.95 -29.61
N GLU A 447 8.41 -24.79 -29.06
CA GLU A 447 9.68 -24.56 -28.35
C GLU A 447 9.74 -25.34 -27.03
N ALA A 448 8.68 -25.28 -26.22
CA ALA A 448 8.60 -26.02 -24.97
C ALA A 448 8.58 -27.54 -25.20
N SER A 449 7.89 -27.98 -26.25
CA SER A 449 7.84 -29.38 -26.69
C SER A 449 9.20 -29.91 -27.16
N ALA A 450 9.93 -29.11 -27.95
CA ALA A 450 11.30 -29.41 -28.35
C ALA A 450 12.24 -29.51 -27.13
N HIS A 451 12.11 -28.61 -26.15
CA HIS A 451 12.88 -28.72 -24.90
C HIS A 451 12.53 -29.99 -24.12
N ALA A 452 11.23 -30.32 -23.99
CA ALA A 452 10.75 -31.50 -23.27
C ALA A 452 11.20 -32.83 -23.89
N SER A 453 11.22 -32.93 -25.23
CA SER A 453 11.69 -34.14 -25.92
C SER A 453 13.19 -34.44 -25.73
N HIS A 454 14.00 -33.41 -25.42
CA HIS A 454 15.43 -33.55 -25.15
C HIS A 454 15.78 -33.50 -23.65
N ASN A 455 14.77 -33.48 -22.77
CA ASN A 455 15.00 -33.37 -21.33
C ASN A 455 15.19 -34.75 -20.68
N ASP A 456 16.43 -35.10 -20.38
CA ASP A 456 16.80 -36.37 -19.74
C ASP A 456 16.28 -36.54 -18.30
N ARG A 457 15.77 -35.46 -17.67
CA ARG A 457 15.21 -35.51 -16.31
C ARG A 457 13.78 -36.02 -16.27
N LEU A 458 13.09 -36.02 -17.40
CA LEU A 458 11.72 -36.50 -17.49
C LEU A 458 11.69 -38.03 -17.52
N PRO A 459 10.64 -38.66 -16.97
CA PRO A 459 10.45 -40.10 -17.12
C PRO A 459 10.38 -40.49 -18.60
N PRO A 460 10.97 -41.63 -19.01
CA PRO A 460 11.05 -42.02 -20.43
C PRO A 460 9.67 -42.17 -21.08
N GLN A 461 8.64 -42.51 -20.31
CA GLN A 461 7.25 -42.59 -20.76
C GLN A 461 6.73 -41.23 -21.27
N THR A 462 7.07 -40.16 -20.56
CA THR A 462 6.72 -38.78 -20.92
C THR A 462 7.48 -38.35 -22.17
N THR A 463 8.76 -38.67 -22.28
CA THR A 463 9.57 -38.39 -23.47
C THR A 463 9.01 -39.07 -24.73
N VAL A 464 8.55 -40.33 -24.61
CA VAL A 464 7.90 -41.04 -25.73
C VAL A 464 6.58 -40.36 -26.13
N GLN A 465 5.77 -39.93 -25.15
CA GLN A 465 4.54 -39.17 -25.42
C GLN A 465 4.84 -37.86 -26.15
N MET A 466 5.89 -37.13 -25.75
CA MET A 466 6.34 -35.91 -26.42
C MET A 466 6.75 -36.16 -27.88
N LEU A 467 7.58 -37.18 -28.11
CA LEU A 467 8.01 -37.54 -29.47
C LEU A 467 6.83 -37.95 -30.35
N TYR A 468 5.81 -38.61 -29.79
CA TYR A 468 4.58 -38.93 -30.50
C TYR A 468 3.78 -37.68 -30.90
N ILE A 469 3.63 -36.71 -29.98
CA ILE A 469 2.94 -35.44 -30.26
C ILE A 469 3.69 -34.67 -31.36
N GLU A 470 5.01 -34.57 -31.28
CA GLU A 470 5.86 -33.97 -32.32
C GLU A 470 5.69 -34.67 -33.67
N GLN A 471 5.69 -36.00 -33.70
CA GLN A 471 5.47 -36.77 -34.93
C GLN A 471 4.09 -36.49 -35.54
N MET A 472 3.04 -36.36 -34.71
CA MET A 472 1.69 -36.04 -35.15
C MET A 472 1.59 -34.60 -35.68
N ARG A 473 2.24 -33.62 -35.03
CA ARG A 473 2.32 -32.23 -35.51
C ARG A 473 3.02 -32.15 -36.87
N LEU A 474 4.18 -32.81 -37.01
CA LEU A 474 4.91 -32.91 -38.27
C LEU A 474 4.06 -33.57 -39.37
N ARG A 475 3.38 -34.68 -39.05
CA ARG A 475 2.49 -35.36 -39.99
C ARG A 475 1.32 -34.48 -40.42
N ASN A 476 0.72 -33.72 -39.51
CA ASN A 476 -0.38 -32.81 -39.82
C ASN A 476 0.10 -31.65 -40.70
N ALA A 477 1.25 -31.05 -40.39
CA ALA A 477 1.87 -30.02 -41.23
C ALA A 477 2.19 -30.54 -42.64
N LEU A 478 2.68 -31.78 -42.76
CA LEU A 478 2.90 -32.44 -44.05
C LEU A 478 1.58 -32.72 -44.77
N ASN A 479 0.55 -33.22 -44.09
CA ASN A 479 -0.77 -33.52 -44.69
C ASN A 479 -1.50 -32.26 -45.18
N CYS A 480 -1.39 -31.13 -44.47
CA CYS A 480 -1.90 -29.84 -44.94
C CYS A 480 -1.22 -29.38 -46.25
N SER A 481 -0.02 -29.88 -46.55
CA SER A 481 0.65 -29.65 -47.83
C SER A 481 0.15 -30.57 -48.96
N TYR A 482 -0.55 -31.67 -48.66
CA TYR A 482 -0.99 -32.67 -49.66
C TYR A 482 -2.43 -32.46 -50.17
N ASP A 483 -3.27 -31.68 -49.47
CA ASP A 483 -4.69 -31.54 -49.83
C ASP A 483 -4.96 -30.58 -51.01
N ASN A 484 -3.91 -29.97 -51.57
CA ASN A 484 -4.03 -29.08 -52.72
C ASN A 484 -3.76 -29.76 -54.08
N ASN A 485 -3.63 -31.09 -54.14
CA ASN A 485 -3.15 -31.76 -55.36
C ASN A 485 -3.82 -33.10 -55.71
N GLN A 486 -5.16 -33.17 -55.71
CA GLN A 486 -5.87 -34.26 -56.39
C GLN A 486 -6.37 -33.85 -57.79
N LYS A 487 -5.53 -34.11 -58.80
CA LYS A 487 -5.91 -34.80 -60.04
C LYS A 487 -4.67 -35.37 -60.76
N THR A 488 -4.74 -36.70 -60.95
CA THR A 488 -4.09 -37.54 -61.98
C THR A 488 -2.58 -37.87 -61.90
N SER A 489 -2.30 -39.01 -61.25
CA SER A 489 -1.69 -40.26 -61.78
C SER A 489 -0.24 -40.33 -62.33
N HIS A 490 0.48 -41.32 -61.78
CA HIS A 490 1.65 -42.11 -62.26
C HIS A 490 3.09 -41.68 -61.87
N TRP A 491 3.74 -42.55 -61.08
CA TRP A 491 5.19 -42.70 -60.86
C TRP A 491 5.86 -43.39 -62.08
N PRO A 492 7.20 -43.29 -62.35
CA PRO A 492 8.27 -43.56 -61.35
C PRO A 492 9.65 -42.86 -61.48
N ARG A 493 10.47 -43.08 -60.43
CA ARG A 493 11.96 -43.08 -60.32
C ARG A 493 12.73 -41.79 -59.91
N LEU A 494 13.20 -41.86 -58.65
CA LEU A 494 14.56 -41.68 -58.10
C LEU A 494 15.58 -40.69 -58.72
N VAL A 495 16.25 -39.98 -57.79
CA VAL A 495 17.54 -39.25 -57.84
C VAL A 495 17.45 -37.75 -58.11
N GLY A 496 17.99 -36.96 -57.18
CA GLY A 496 18.49 -35.61 -57.48
C GLY A 496 18.07 -34.54 -56.47
N SER A 497 19.04 -34.11 -55.66
CA SER A 497 18.96 -32.94 -54.79
C SER A 497 18.72 -31.64 -55.57
N CYS A 498 18.19 -30.66 -54.84
CA CYS A 498 18.18 -29.22 -55.10
C CYS A 498 17.15 -28.63 -56.09
N ALA A 499 16.40 -27.70 -55.49
CA ALA A 499 15.89 -26.45 -56.04
C ALA A 499 14.54 -26.46 -56.79
N LEU A 500 13.73 -25.48 -56.34
CA LEU A 500 12.63 -24.81 -57.02
C LEU A 500 11.23 -25.45 -56.93
N SER A 501 10.55 -25.17 -55.82
CA SER A 501 9.09 -25.07 -55.79
C SER A 501 8.66 -23.77 -56.50
N VAL A 502 8.35 -23.86 -57.80
CA VAL A 502 7.54 -22.86 -58.51
C VAL A 502 6.48 -23.59 -59.32
N ALA A 503 5.27 -23.67 -58.76
CA ALA A 503 3.95 -23.81 -59.41
C ALA A 503 2.93 -24.17 -58.31
N THR A 504 1.70 -23.66 -58.20
CA THR A 504 0.86 -22.75 -58.99
C THR A 504 -0.30 -22.38 -58.06
N SER A 505 -0.30 -21.20 -57.46
CA SER A 505 -1.53 -20.64 -56.89
C SER A 505 -2.41 -20.16 -58.04
N SER A 506 -3.72 -20.41 -57.96
CA SER A 506 -4.74 -19.93 -58.92
C SER A 506 -4.42 -18.50 -59.42
N PRO A 507 -4.57 -18.19 -60.73
CA PRO A 507 -4.20 -16.90 -61.33
C PRO A 507 -4.72 -15.68 -60.55
N ASP A 508 -5.89 -15.82 -59.92
CA ASP A 508 -6.51 -14.76 -59.12
C ASP A 508 -5.85 -14.55 -57.75
N SER A 509 -5.38 -15.62 -57.09
CA SER A 509 -4.71 -15.55 -55.77
C SER A 509 -3.30 -14.95 -55.88
N HIS A 510 -2.56 -15.28 -56.94
CA HIS A 510 -1.26 -14.64 -57.18
C HIS A 510 -1.40 -13.16 -57.56
N SER A 511 -2.51 -12.80 -58.23
CA SER A 511 -2.82 -11.40 -58.55
C SER A 511 -3.24 -10.58 -57.32
N SER A 512 -3.95 -11.20 -56.36
CA SER A 512 -4.35 -10.53 -55.11
C SER A 512 -3.15 -10.39 -54.18
N LEU A 513 -2.34 -11.44 -54.02
CA LEU A 513 -1.12 -11.41 -53.20
C LEU A 513 -0.09 -10.42 -53.74
N ARG A 514 -0.01 -10.21 -55.06
CA ARG A 514 0.85 -9.16 -55.65
C ARG A 514 0.30 -7.75 -55.40
N ARG A 515 -1.02 -7.56 -55.42
CA ARG A 515 -1.64 -6.29 -55.06
C ARG A 515 -1.43 -5.98 -53.58
N GLU A 516 -1.66 -6.95 -52.71
CA GLU A 516 -1.44 -6.82 -51.27
C GLU A 516 0.06 -6.61 -50.95
N ASN A 517 0.98 -7.31 -51.62
CA ASN A 517 2.41 -7.04 -51.48
C ASN A 517 2.79 -5.63 -51.95
N HIS A 518 2.15 -5.13 -53.01
CA HIS A 518 2.41 -3.78 -53.49
C HIS A 518 1.87 -2.74 -52.52
N GLU A 519 0.68 -2.98 -51.95
CA GLU A 519 0.05 -2.15 -50.94
C GLU A 519 0.85 -2.12 -49.63
N LEU A 520 1.30 -3.28 -49.14
CA LEU A 520 2.19 -3.39 -47.97
C LEU A 520 3.54 -2.71 -48.22
N LYS A 521 4.08 -2.77 -49.44
CA LYS A 521 5.30 -2.01 -49.80
C LYS A 521 5.06 -0.50 -49.77
N LEU A 522 3.89 -0.04 -50.22
CA LEU A 522 3.48 1.36 -50.13
C LEU A 522 3.28 1.79 -48.66
N GLU A 523 2.67 0.95 -47.84
CA GLU A 523 2.54 1.20 -46.39
C GLU A 523 3.89 1.23 -45.69
N LEU A 524 4.79 0.29 -45.98
CA LEU A 524 6.16 0.30 -45.45
C LEU A 524 6.92 1.55 -45.87
N ALA A 525 6.74 2.03 -47.11
CA ALA A 525 7.33 3.29 -47.55
C ALA A 525 6.75 4.49 -46.76
N ARG A 526 5.43 4.53 -46.53
CA ARG A 526 4.79 5.56 -45.70
C ARG A 526 5.25 5.48 -44.24
N MET A 527 5.37 4.29 -43.67
CA MET A 527 5.86 4.07 -42.32
C MET A 527 7.32 4.49 -42.19
N ARG A 528 8.19 4.21 -43.18
CA ARG A 528 9.58 4.68 -43.20
C ARG A 528 9.67 6.20 -43.25
N VAL A 529 8.81 6.88 -44.02
CA VAL A 529 8.76 8.35 -44.03
C VAL A 529 8.32 8.88 -42.67
N ARG A 530 7.27 8.30 -42.05
CA ARG A 530 6.83 8.67 -40.70
C ARG A 530 7.90 8.42 -39.64
N LEU A 531 8.64 7.33 -39.76
CA LEU A 531 9.72 6.98 -38.84
C LEU A 531 10.88 7.95 -38.99
N ASN A 532 11.27 8.31 -40.22
CA ASN A 532 12.25 9.38 -40.48
C ASN A 532 11.77 10.75 -39.96
N ASP A 533 10.48 11.07 -40.07
CA ASP A 533 9.92 12.31 -39.52
C ASP A 533 9.94 12.32 -37.99
N LEU A 534 9.65 11.18 -37.36
CA LEU A 534 9.74 10.99 -35.92
C LEU A 534 11.19 11.01 -35.43
N GLU A 535 12.12 10.38 -36.13
CA GLU A 535 13.55 10.42 -35.82
C GLU A 535 14.12 11.83 -35.97
N ARG A 536 13.69 12.57 -37.00
CA ARG A 536 14.02 14.00 -37.17
C ARG A 536 13.38 14.85 -36.06
N GLY A 537 12.15 14.55 -35.66
CA GLY A 537 11.50 15.16 -34.50
C GLY A 537 12.26 14.90 -33.20
N HIS A 538 12.72 13.67 -32.99
CA HIS A 538 13.53 13.28 -31.84
C HIS A 538 14.93 13.92 -31.85
N ALA A 539 15.57 14.01 -33.02
CA ALA A 539 16.84 14.70 -33.19
C ALA A 539 16.71 16.21 -32.92
N ASN A 540 15.66 16.85 -33.43
CA ASN A 540 15.35 18.25 -33.14
C ASN A 540 15.06 18.46 -31.64
N MET A 541 14.29 17.56 -31.02
CA MET A 541 13.97 17.63 -29.59
C MET A 541 15.20 17.40 -28.71
N LYS A 542 16.10 16.49 -29.12
CA LYS A 542 17.39 16.27 -28.47
C LYS A 542 18.32 17.48 -28.61
N GLN A 543 18.36 18.13 -29.77
CA GLN A 543 19.15 19.35 -29.98
C GLN A 543 18.58 20.53 -29.19
N VAL A 544 17.26 20.63 -29.04
CA VAL A 544 16.60 21.60 -28.15
C VAL A 544 16.93 21.33 -26.68
N LEU A 545 17.01 20.05 -26.28
CA LEU A 545 17.39 19.64 -24.92
C LEU A 545 18.88 19.86 -24.62
N GLU A 546 19.75 19.69 -25.61
CA GLU A 546 21.21 19.92 -25.48
C GLU A 546 21.56 21.42 -25.50
N ASN A 547 20.79 22.24 -26.22
CA ASN A 547 20.97 23.70 -26.24
C ASN A 547 20.35 24.40 -25.02
N SER A 548 19.50 23.72 -24.24
CA SER A 548 18.97 24.20 -22.96
C SER A 548 19.82 23.64 -21.82
N SER A 549 20.95 24.32 -21.58
CA SER A 549 21.86 24.00 -20.49
C SER A 549 21.16 24.03 -19.13
N SER A 550 20.94 22.85 -18.53
CA SER A 550 20.94 22.65 -17.08
C SER A 550 21.22 21.18 -16.74
N ARG A 551 22.49 20.94 -16.37
CA ARG A 551 23.00 19.71 -15.76
C ARG A 551 22.12 19.29 -14.57
N LYS A 552 21.37 18.19 -14.66
CA LYS A 552 20.87 17.38 -13.51
C LYS A 552 20.06 16.12 -13.88
N VAL A 553 20.43 15.35 -14.93
CA VAL A 553 19.68 14.11 -15.27
C VAL A 553 20.61 12.93 -15.61
N LEU A 554 21.51 12.59 -14.68
CA LEU A 554 22.25 11.30 -14.73
C LEU A 554 22.25 10.57 -13.38
N SER A 555 21.17 10.68 -12.60
CA SER A 555 20.92 9.86 -11.39
C SER A 555 19.72 8.91 -11.52
N SER A 556 19.13 8.77 -12.71
CA SER A 556 17.78 8.21 -12.87
C SER A 556 17.71 6.80 -13.46
N ILE A 557 18.77 5.98 -13.38
CA ILE A 557 18.74 4.58 -13.86
C ILE A 557 18.97 3.56 -12.72
N SER A 558 19.06 4.02 -11.46
CA SER A 558 19.10 3.16 -10.27
C SER A 558 17.75 3.03 -9.52
N MET A 559 16.62 3.45 -10.11
CA MET A 559 15.31 3.44 -9.44
C MET A 559 14.26 2.59 -10.16
N LYS A 560 14.46 1.26 -10.17
CA LYS A 560 13.36 0.28 -10.27
C LYS A 560 13.26 -0.64 -9.04
N PHE A 561 13.70 -0.15 -7.87
CA PHE A 561 13.46 -0.73 -6.54
C PHE A 561 12.56 0.16 -5.66
N GLY A 562 11.63 0.90 -6.28
CA GLY A 562 11.01 2.08 -5.66
C GLY A 562 9.62 1.92 -5.04
N LYS A 563 8.83 0.91 -5.38
CA LYS A 563 7.39 0.90 -5.08
C LYS A 563 6.93 0.15 -3.82
N LEU A 564 7.83 -0.55 -3.10
CA LEU A 564 7.47 -1.30 -1.88
C LEU A 564 8.38 -0.98 -0.68
N ARG A 565 8.82 0.28 -0.53
CA ARG A 565 9.64 0.71 0.61
C ARG A 565 8.91 0.68 1.97
N LEU A 566 7.57 0.60 2.02
CA LEU A 566 6.81 0.56 3.29
C LEU A 566 7.25 -0.58 4.22
N PHE A 567 7.48 -1.78 3.66
CA PHE A 567 7.59 -3.01 4.45
C PHE A 567 8.96 -3.69 4.34
N ARG A 568 9.87 -3.17 3.50
CA ARG A 568 11.27 -3.63 3.42
C ARG A 568 12.06 -3.33 4.70
N GLY A 569 11.55 -2.45 5.57
CA GLY A 569 12.17 -2.08 6.84
C GLY A 569 12.02 -3.11 7.97
N ILE A 570 11.26 -4.19 7.74
CA ILE A 570 10.95 -5.19 8.78
C ILE A 570 11.74 -6.52 8.56
N GLY A 571 12.43 -6.71 7.43
CA GLY A 571 13.17 -7.94 7.12
C GLY A 571 14.64 -7.96 7.59
N PHE A 572 15.12 -9.12 8.03
CA PHE A 572 16.55 -9.46 8.16
C PHE A 572 17.16 -9.68 6.76
N GLU A 573 18.30 -9.07 6.45
CA GLU A 573 19.08 -9.38 5.26
C GLU A 573 19.65 -10.80 5.36
N GLY A 574 19.07 -11.73 4.60
CA GLY A 574 19.68 -13.03 4.31
C GLY A 574 20.86 -12.86 3.36
N ALA A 575 22.04 -13.24 3.84
CA ALA A 575 23.34 -13.41 3.20
C ALA A 575 23.44 -13.16 1.67
N SER A 576 24.08 -12.05 1.30
CA SER A 576 24.77 -11.92 0.03
C SER A 576 25.89 -12.96 -0.04
N SER A 577 25.72 -13.98 -0.89
CA SER A 577 26.78 -14.91 -1.24
C SER A 577 27.87 -14.14 -2.01
N ARG A 578 28.98 -13.83 -1.33
CA ARG A 578 30.24 -13.45 -1.96
C ARG A 578 30.74 -14.64 -2.79
N THR A 579 30.59 -14.60 -4.10
CA THR A 579 31.32 -15.49 -4.99
C THR A 579 32.77 -15.04 -5.03
N ALA A 580 33.64 -15.86 -4.44
CA ALA A 580 35.07 -15.74 -4.52
C ALA A 580 35.53 -15.95 -5.97
N ASP A 581 36.29 -14.99 -6.49
CA ASP A 581 37.04 -15.11 -7.74
C ASP A 581 38.08 -16.25 -7.61
N SER A 582 37.82 -17.34 -8.31
CA SER A 582 38.78 -18.41 -8.55
C SER A 582 39.56 -18.08 -9.81
N GLN A 583 40.83 -17.72 -9.59
CA GLN A 583 41.95 -17.60 -10.53
C GLN A 583 41.77 -18.33 -11.87
N ARG A 584 41.80 -17.55 -12.96
CA ARG A 584 42.05 -18.06 -14.31
C ARG A 584 43.51 -17.78 -14.66
N SER A 585 44.22 -18.87 -14.93
CA SER A 585 45.60 -18.92 -15.39
C SER A 585 45.77 -18.25 -16.75
N ASP A 586 46.48 -17.12 -16.79
CA ASP A 586 47.00 -16.56 -18.03
C ASP A 586 48.43 -17.04 -18.27
N THR A 587 48.55 -17.91 -19.27
CA THR A 587 49.79 -18.24 -19.95
C THR A 587 50.10 -17.14 -20.97
N HIS A 588 51.23 -16.44 -20.83
CA HIS A 588 52.01 -15.97 -21.99
C HIS A 588 53.50 -15.82 -21.62
N PRO A 589 54.42 -15.96 -22.59
CA PRO A 589 55.80 -16.36 -22.34
C PRO A 589 56.84 -15.24 -22.49
N ALA A 590 58.05 -15.59 -22.07
CA ALA A 590 59.35 -15.11 -22.54
C ALA A 590 59.74 -13.65 -22.26
N GLY A 591 60.73 -13.48 -21.37
CA GLY A 591 61.35 -12.18 -21.10
C GLY A 591 62.57 -12.24 -20.19
N ARG A 592 63.58 -12.97 -20.62
CA ARG A 592 64.96 -13.09 -20.13
C ARG A 592 65.54 -11.89 -19.34
N THR A 593 66.10 -12.23 -18.17
CA THR A 593 67.43 -11.87 -17.59
C THR A 593 67.74 -10.54 -16.90
N ARG A 594 68.42 -10.73 -15.75
CA ARG A 594 69.52 -9.96 -15.10
C ARG A 594 69.07 -8.72 -14.33
N VAL A 595 69.46 -8.50 -13.07
CA VAL A 595 70.56 -9.00 -12.22
C VAL A 595 70.03 -9.25 -10.82
#